data_AF-A0A9D7B9J6-F1
#
_entry.id   AF-A0A9D7B9J6-F1
#
_cell.length_a   1.000
_cell.length_b   1.000
_cell.length_c   1.000
_cell.angle_alpha   90.00
_cell.angle_beta   90.00
_cell.angle_gamma   90.00
#
_symmetry.space_group_name_H-M   'P 1'
#
loop_
_entity.id
_entity.type
_entity.pdbx_description
1 polymer ?
#
loop_
_entity_poly.entity_id
_entity_poly.type
_entity_poly.pdbx_seq_one_letter_code
_entity_poly.pdbx_strand_id
1 'polypeptide(L)'
;MNCRDTSTRATRFSRWCKAGLLGAALALVGTRSYAQNIAVASSGGGSACTPCASLAAAFAEINTGTVSGTITLTVLGSYAEPAGSAVLNSSGAGAASYTSVTISPAAPGITITGTSVSGRGIIELNGADNVTINGDAPGGGANDRDLTITNAAAAATTYTSVIRLAHSTLVTSTDVVTISNCILNGSATGTELIGHHRHHHRDAPPPTVSSTAAVHPRLRPRRHLVRSRR
;
A
#
# COMPACT_ATOMS: atom_id res chain seq x y z
N MET A 1 89.09 -3.43 50.96
CA MET A 1 88.44 -4.12 52.10
C MET A 1 86.96 -3.83 52.06
N ASN A 2 86.17 -4.91 52.01
CA ASN A 2 84.78 -5.03 52.49
C ASN A 2 83.70 -4.17 51.82
N CYS A 3 82.45 -4.59 51.74
CA CYS A 3 81.79 -5.89 51.69
C CYS A 3 80.32 -5.56 51.34
N ARG A 4 79.60 -6.58 50.87
CA ARG A 4 78.17 -6.64 50.53
C ARG A 4 77.24 -5.75 51.36
N ASP A 5 76.12 -5.30 50.77
CA ASP A 5 74.82 -5.90 51.12
C ASP A 5 73.64 -5.57 50.19
N THR A 6 72.80 -6.58 50.07
CA THR A 6 71.61 -6.79 49.25
C THR A 6 70.41 -6.05 49.83
N SER A 7 69.52 -5.48 49.01
CA SER A 7 68.11 -5.36 49.41
C SER A 7 67.15 -5.38 48.21
N THR A 8 66.14 -6.24 48.39
CA THR A 8 65.11 -6.72 47.48
C THR A 8 63.90 -5.77 47.44
N ARG A 9 63.07 -5.91 46.39
CA ARG A 9 61.65 -5.45 46.25
C ARG A 9 61.45 -3.93 46.04
N ALA A 10 60.52 -3.44 45.22
CA ALA A 10 59.30 -4.02 44.68
C ALA A 10 58.91 -3.37 43.34
N THR A 11 58.35 -4.19 42.46
CA THR A 11 57.48 -3.80 41.34
C THR A 11 56.36 -2.86 41.77
N ARG A 12 56.12 -1.80 40.99
CA ARG A 12 54.80 -1.29 40.53
C ARG A 12 54.96 0.18 40.17
N PHE A 13 54.95 0.52 38.89
CA PHE A 13 54.27 1.71 38.35
C PHE A 13 54.17 1.54 36.83
N SER A 14 53.54 0.41 36.46
CA SER A 14 52.93 0.25 35.15
C SER A 14 51.63 1.05 35.13
N ARG A 15 51.24 1.54 33.94
CA ARG A 15 49.88 2.00 33.56
C ARG A 15 49.57 3.49 33.55
N TRP A 16 50.52 4.42 33.37
CA TRP A 16 50.17 5.86 33.25
C TRP A 16 50.76 6.59 32.04
N CYS A 17 51.08 5.89 30.93
CA CYS A 17 51.45 6.53 29.65
C CYS A 17 50.62 6.08 28.44
N LYS A 18 49.48 5.39 28.64
CA LYS A 18 48.57 4.98 27.54
C LYS A 18 47.19 5.66 27.57
N ALA A 19 47.04 6.75 28.32
CA ALA A 19 45.76 7.45 28.49
C ALA A 19 45.64 8.76 27.68
N GLY A 20 46.47 8.94 26.65
CA GLY A 20 46.55 10.19 25.86
C GLY A 20 46.12 10.08 24.39
N LEU A 21 45.28 9.10 24.03
CA LEU A 21 44.83 8.86 22.64
C LEU A 21 43.36 8.41 22.56
N LEU A 22 42.49 8.96 23.41
CA LEU A 22 41.04 8.83 23.28
C LEU A 22 40.40 10.20 23.43
N GLY A 23 40.16 10.89 22.31
CA GLY A 23 39.38 12.13 22.34
C GLY A 23 39.35 12.81 20.98
N ALA A 24 38.18 12.79 20.36
CA ALA A 24 37.81 13.47 19.11
C ALA A 24 38.21 12.79 17.78
N ALA A 25 37.73 11.56 17.57
CA ALA A 25 37.23 11.18 16.25
C ALA A 25 35.76 11.60 16.19
N LEU A 26 35.49 12.85 15.82
CA LEU A 26 34.13 13.27 15.45
C LEU A 26 33.81 12.59 14.12
N ALA A 27 33.08 11.47 14.17
CA ALA A 27 32.58 10.81 12.98
C ALA A 27 31.65 11.79 12.25
N LEU A 28 32.13 12.38 11.15
CA LEU A 28 31.28 13.06 10.19
C LEU A 28 30.41 11.98 9.55
N VAL A 29 29.26 11.70 10.19
CA VAL A 29 28.21 10.88 9.58
C VAL A 29 27.71 11.68 8.39
N GLY A 30 28.18 11.33 7.19
CA GLY A 30 27.66 11.90 5.96
C GLY A 30 26.18 11.55 5.86
N THR A 31 25.31 12.51 6.12
CA THR A 31 23.87 12.35 5.90
C THR A 31 23.65 12.28 4.40
N ARG A 32 23.34 11.09 3.89
CA ARG A 32 22.89 10.94 2.50
C ARG A 32 21.50 11.56 2.41
N SER A 33 21.38 12.67 1.70
CA SER A 33 20.08 13.23 1.36
C SER A 33 19.42 12.32 0.32
N TYR A 34 18.51 11.47 0.77
CA TYR A 34 17.59 10.76 -0.12
C TYR A 34 16.49 11.74 -0.55
N ALA A 35 15.87 11.48 -1.71
CA ALA A 35 14.57 12.11 -2.00
C ALA A 35 13.61 11.80 -0.84
N GLN A 36 12.68 12.71 -0.56
CA GLN A 36 11.80 12.64 0.61
C GLN A 36 10.34 12.66 0.12
N ASN A 37 9.93 11.58 -0.54
CA ASN A 37 8.66 11.53 -1.24
C ASN A 37 7.56 10.82 -0.44
N ILE A 38 7.92 9.99 0.54
CA ILE A 38 6.96 9.21 1.33
C ILE A 38 7.16 9.50 2.82
N ALA A 39 6.18 10.16 3.45
CA ALA A 39 6.12 10.20 4.91
C ALA A 39 5.53 8.88 5.43
N VAL A 40 6.16 8.33 6.47
CA VAL A 40 5.75 7.08 7.11
C VAL A 40 5.29 7.39 8.52
N ALA A 41 4.03 7.09 8.82
CA ALA A 41 3.50 7.08 10.17
C ALA A 41 3.07 5.66 10.51
N SER A 42 3.45 5.16 11.68
CA SER A 42 3.09 3.81 12.12
C SER A 42 2.77 3.77 13.61
N SER A 43 1.92 2.83 14.03
CA SER A 43 1.63 2.59 15.45
C SER A 43 2.67 1.70 16.13
N GLY A 44 3.54 1.05 15.35
CA GLY A 44 4.63 0.20 15.83
C GLY A 44 5.89 0.38 14.98
N GLY A 45 7.04 0.09 15.59
CA GLY A 45 8.34 0.27 14.94
C GLY A 45 8.68 1.75 14.69
N GLY A 46 9.83 2.00 14.06
CA GLY A 46 10.25 3.34 13.66
C GLY A 46 10.92 3.25 12.29
N SER A 47 10.65 4.19 11.39
CA SER A 47 11.23 4.15 10.04
C SER A 47 12.65 4.73 10.04
N ALA A 48 13.61 4.02 9.44
CA ALA A 48 14.95 4.56 9.23
C ALA A 48 15.00 5.61 8.09
N CYS A 49 13.95 5.68 7.27
CA CYS A 49 13.82 6.63 6.16
C CYS A 49 12.68 7.62 6.40
N THR A 50 12.73 8.49 7.41
CA THR A 50 11.68 9.52 7.57
C THR A 50 12.12 10.87 7.00
N PRO A 51 11.66 11.27 5.80
CA PRO A 51 10.80 10.58 4.80
C PRO A 51 11.58 9.68 3.81
N CYS A 52 10.91 8.68 3.24
CA CYS A 52 11.52 7.70 2.33
C CYS A 52 11.53 8.22 0.90
N ALA A 53 12.49 7.76 0.09
CA ALA A 53 12.63 8.19 -1.30
C ALA A 53 11.52 7.69 -2.24
N SER A 54 10.91 6.55 -1.92
CA SER A 54 9.91 5.91 -2.77
C SER A 54 9.07 4.91 -1.97
N LEU A 55 8.01 4.37 -2.58
CA LEU A 55 7.23 3.31 -1.93
C LEU A 55 8.05 2.04 -1.78
N ALA A 56 8.95 1.71 -2.71
CA ALA A 56 9.84 0.55 -2.57
C ALA A 56 10.72 0.66 -1.31
N ALA A 57 11.24 1.85 -1.01
CA ALA A 57 12.02 2.08 0.21
C ALA A 57 11.16 1.94 1.47
N ALA A 58 9.95 2.51 1.47
CA ALA A 58 9.02 2.36 2.60
C ALA A 58 8.60 0.90 2.81
N PHE A 59 8.25 0.18 1.75
CA PHE A 59 7.88 -1.23 1.82
C PHE A 59 9.04 -2.12 2.24
N ALA A 60 10.29 -1.79 1.91
CA ALA A 60 11.46 -2.50 2.41
C ALA A 60 11.50 -2.48 3.95
N GLU A 61 11.31 -1.31 4.56
CA GLU A 61 11.26 -1.16 6.02
C GLU A 61 10.07 -1.90 6.66
N ILE A 62 8.92 -1.97 5.97
CA ILE A 62 7.76 -2.75 6.43
C ILE A 62 8.07 -4.26 6.36
N ASN A 63 8.67 -4.71 5.25
CA ASN A 63 8.99 -6.11 5.00
C ASN A 63 10.07 -6.64 5.96
N THR A 64 10.97 -5.79 6.44
CA THR A 64 11.94 -6.12 7.50
C THR A 64 11.35 -6.05 8.91
N GLY A 65 10.10 -5.63 9.06
CA GLY A 65 9.45 -5.44 10.37
C GLY A 65 9.88 -4.17 11.12
N THR A 66 10.73 -3.34 10.50
CA THR A 66 11.22 -2.08 11.08
C THR A 66 10.08 -1.08 11.26
N VAL A 67 9.15 -1.06 10.31
CA VAL A 67 7.86 -0.36 10.39
C VAL A 67 6.75 -1.39 10.54
N SER A 68 5.89 -1.25 11.56
CA SER A 68 4.89 -2.27 11.92
C SER A 68 3.59 -1.69 12.47
N GLY A 69 2.60 -2.55 12.72
CA GLY A 69 1.27 -2.13 13.20
C GLY A 69 0.43 -1.46 12.12
N THR A 70 -0.34 -0.44 12.48
CA THR A 70 -1.16 0.35 11.54
C THR A 70 -0.28 1.39 10.89
N ILE A 71 -0.21 1.39 9.55
CA ILE A 71 0.76 2.20 8.79
C ILE A 71 0.03 3.13 7.83
N THR A 72 0.45 4.39 7.80
CA THR A 72 0.06 5.38 6.81
C THR A 72 1.29 5.83 6.05
N LEU A 73 1.26 5.69 4.73
CA LEU A 73 2.24 6.18 3.78
C LEU A 73 1.65 7.37 3.02
N THR A 74 2.14 8.56 3.32
CA THR A 74 1.69 9.78 2.64
C THR A 74 2.66 10.16 1.54
N VAL A 75 2.16 10.23 0.30
CA VAL A 75 2.95 10.66 -0.86
C VAL A 75 3.04 12.18 -0.85
N LEU A 76 4.22 12.72 -0.57
CA LEU A 76 4.48 14.15 -0.36
C LEU A 76 4.62 14.95 -1.66
N GLY A 77 4.99 14.30 -2.75
CA GLY A 77 5.17 14.94 -4.06
C GLY A 77 5.29 13.93 -5.18
N SER A 78 5.28 14.42 -6.42
CA SER A 78 5.43 13.58 -7.61
C SER A 78 6.85 13.04 -7.74
N TYR A 79 7.00 11.77 -8.09
CA TYR A 79 8.31 11.13 -8.24
C TYR A 79 8.28 9.94 -9.21
N ALA A 80 9.47 9.48 -9.56
CA ALA A 80 9.67 8.24 -10.29
C ALA A 80 10.02 7.12 -9.30
N GLU A 81 9.15 6.12 -9.19
CA GLU A 81 9.46 4.87 -8.49
C GLU A 81 10.63 4.17 -9.21
N PRO A 82 11.62 3.62 -8.49
CA PRO A 82 12.72 2.89 -9.10
C PRO A 82 12.22 1.78 -10.05
N ALA A 83 12.98 1.52 -11.12
CA ALA A 83 12.64 0.48 -12.09
C ALA A 83 12.45 -0.87 -11.40
N GLY A 84 11.40 -1.61 -11.78
CA GLY A 84 10.99 -2.84 -11.11
C GLY A 84 9.63 -2.72 -10.43
N SER A 85 9.53 -3.19 -9.19
CA SER A 85 8.29 -3.22 -8.42
C SER A 85 8.54 -2.86 -6.96
N ALA A 86 7.72 -1.97 -6.42
CA ALA A 86 7.58 -1.74 -4.99
C ALA A 86 6.73 -2.87 -4.40
N VAL A 87 7.37 -3.84 -3.77
CA VAL A 87 6.70 -5.04 -3.25
C VAL A 87 6.40 -4.89 -1.76
N LEU A 88 5.12 -4.92 -1.40
CA LEU A 88 4.66 -5.12 -0.03
C LEU A 88 4.35 -6.61 0.15
N ASN A 89 5.06 -7.28 1.05
CA ASN A 89 4.77 -8.67 1.38
C ASN A 89 3.67 -8.77 2.43
N SER A 90 3.01 -9.92 2.49
CA SER A 90 2.03 -10.24 3.53
C SER A 90 2.56 -10.01 4.94
N SER A 91 1.67 -9.58 5.84
CA SER A 91 1.92 -9.64 7.26
C SER A 91 2.11 -11.11 7.68
N GLY A 92 3.17 -11.41 8.44
CA GLY A 92 3.60 -12.77 8.77
C GLY A 92 4.52 -13.42 7.73
N ALA A 93 4.77 -12.79 6.57
CA ALA A 93 5.82 -13.24 5.65
C ALA A 93 7.19 -12.67 6.09
N GLY A 94 8.09 -13.54 6.52
CA GLY A 94 9.39 -13.11 7.06
C GLY A 94 9.21 -12.31 8.34
N ALA A 95 9.71 -11.07 8.38
CA ALA A 95 9.59 -10.17 9.52
C ALA A 95 8.45 -9.13 9.38
N ALA A 96 7.75 -9.12 8.24
CA ALA A 96 6.63 -8.21 8.03
C ALA A 96 5.54 -8.43 9.08
N SER A 97 5.11 -7.36 9.75
CA SER A 97 4.12 -7.45 10.83
C SER A 97 3.30 -6.17 10.94
N TYR A 98 2.35 -6.00 10.02
CA TYR A 98 1.42 -4.87 10.01
C TYR A 98 -0.03 -5.32 10.15
N THR A 99 -0.88 -4.44 10.65
CA THR A 99 -2.33 -4.65 10.78
C THR A 99 -3.06 -4.07 9.57
N SER A 100 -2.63 -2.91 9.08
CA SER A 100 -3.12 -2.29 7.84
C SER A 100 -2.09 -1.33 7.27
N VAL A 101 -2.18 -1.09 5.96
CA VAL A 101 -1.37 -0.09 5.25
C VAL A 101 -2.28 0.81 4.45
N THR A 102 -2.23 2.11 4.70
CA THR A 102 -2.95 3.13 3.92
C THR A 102 -1.95 3.97 3.13
N ILE A 103 -2.21 4.17 1.84
CA ILE A 103 -1.42 5.00 0.95
C ILE A 103 -2.30 6.11 0.40
N SER A 104 -1.88 7.37 0.54
CA SER A 104 -2.64 8.52 0.03
C SER A 104 -1.74 9.71 -0.33
N PRO A 105 -2.16 10.60 -1.24
CA PRO A 105 -1.40 11.82 -1.56
C PRO A 105 -1.53 12.85 -0.44
N ALA A 106 -0.51 13.69 -0.27
CA ALA A 106 -0.51 14.83 0.65
C ALA A 106 -1.29 16.04 0.11
N ALA A 107 -1.41 16.14 -1.22
CA ALA A 107 -2.00 17.26 -1.92
C ALA A 107 -2.55 16.82 -3.30
N PRO A 108 -3.44 17.62 -3.92
CA PRO A 108 -3.93 17.38 -5.28
C PRO A 108 -2.85 17.24 -6.35
N GLY A 109 -3.10 16.39 -7.34
CA GLY A 109 -2.30 16.30 -8.58
C GLY A 109 -0.94 15.60 -8.44
N ILE A 110 -0.76 14.76 -7.43
CA ILE A 110 0.48 14.01 -7.23
C ILE A 110 0.56 12.83 -8.19
N THR A 111 1.73 12.64 -8.80
CA THR A 111 1.98 11.57 -9.77
C THR A 111 3.15 10.68 -9.37
N ILE A 112 2.90 9.37 -9.33
CA ILE A 112 3.94 8.33 -9.26
C ILE A 112 4.12 7.76 -10.66
N THR A 113 5.31 7.89 -11.23
CA THR A 113 5.69 7.23 -12.48
C THR A 113 6.59 6.04 -12.20
N GLY A 114 6.43 4.94 -12.91
CA GLY A 114 7.28 3.77 -12.74
C GLY A 114 7.42 2.97 -14.02
N THR A 115 8.47 2.18 -14.13
CA THR A 115 8.71 1.27 -15.25
C THR A 115 8.67 -0.16 -14.73
N SER A 116 7.50 -0.80 -14.80
CA SER A 116 7.38 -2.19 -14.34
C SER A 116 8.13 -3.12 -15.28
N VAL A 117 8.63 -4.23 -14.74
CA VAL A 117 9.20 -5.32 -15.54
C VAL A 117 8.13 -6.37 -15.87
N SER A 118 8.46 -7.33 -16.73
CA SER A 118 7.51 -8.37 -17.15
C SER A 118 6.95 -9.15 -15.95
N GLY A 119 5.63 -9.35 -15.95
CA GLY A 119 4.92 -10.11 -14.90
C GLY A 119 4.80 -9.38 -13.54
N ARG A 120 5.05 -8.07 -13.51
CA ARG A 120 5.05 -7.25 -12.28
C ARG A 120 4.16 -6.00 -12.44
N GLY A 121 3.79 -5.42 -11.31
CA GLY A 121 3.21 -4.07 -11.22
C GLY A 121 4.26 -3.05 -10.79
N ILE A 122 3.96 -1.75 -10.90
CA ILE A 122 4.77 -0.72 -10.22
C ILE A 122 4.67 -0.93 -8.71
N ILE A 123 3.44 -1.13 -8.23
CA ILE A 123 3.15 -1.54 -6.86
C ILE A 123 2.70 -2.99 -6.91
N GLU A 124 3.32 -3.85 -6.10
CA GLU A 124 2.90 -5.25 -5.96
C GLU A 124 2.53 -5.55 -4.51
N LEU A 125 1.29 -5.97 -4.34
CA LEU A 125 0.74 -6.49 -3.10
C LEU A 125 0.90 -8.00 -3.12
N ASN A 126 1.99 -8.50 -2.53
CA ASN A 126 2.41 -9.90 -2.55
C ASN A 126 1.93 -10.61 -1.28
N GLY A 127 0.68 -11.06 -1.32
CA GLY A 127 -0.02 -11.64 -0.19
C GLY A 127 -0.53 -10.60 0.80
N ALA A 128 -0.56 -9.32 0.43
CA ALA A 128 -0.75 -8.22 1.37
C ALA A 128 -2.24 -7.97 1.63
N ASP A 129 -2.68 -8.26 2.86
CA ASP A 129 -4.04 -8.00 3.33
C ASP A 129 -4.18 -6.59 3.92
N ASN A 130 -5.42 -6.08 4.01
CA ASN A 130 -5.76 -4.81 4.67
C ASN A 130 -5.00 -3.59 4.11
N VAL A 131 -4.84 -3.54 2.79
CA VAL A 131 -4.17 -2.43 2.10
C VAL A 131 -5.22 -1.51 1.50
N THR A 132 -5.13 -0.21 1.81
CA THR A 132 -5.93 0.84 1.17
C THR A 132 -5.02 1.76 0.37
N ILE A 133 -5.29 1.91 -0.92
CA ILE A 133 -4.69 2.95 -1.77
C ILE A 133 -5.82 3.92 -2.11
N ASN A 134 -5.81 5.07 -1.44
CA ASN A 134 -6.82 6.10 -1.62
C ASN A 134 -6.19 7.30 -2.34
N GLY A 135 -6.72 7.64 -3.50
CA GLY A 135 -6.18 8.73 -4.28
C GLY A 135 -6.75 10.11 -3.96
N ASP A 136 -7.57 10.29 -2.92
CA ASP A 136 -8.01 11.62 -2.50
C ASP A 136 -7.00 12.28 -1.54
N ALA A 137 -6.70 13.56 -1.78
CA ALA A 137 -5.88 14.37 -0.90
C ALA A 137 -6.70 14.94 0.29
N PRO A 138 -6.06 15.24 1.44
CA PRO A 138 -6.73 15.87 2.56
C PRO A 138 -7.29 17.24 2.17
N GLY A 139 -8.54 17.52 2.56
CA GLY A 139 -9.20 18.81 2.33
C GLY A 139 -9.78 19.01 0.93
N GLY A 140 -9.65 18.03 0.03
CA GLY A 140 -10.35 17.99 -1.25
C GLY A 140 -11.83 17.62 -1.14
N GLY A 141 -12.55 17.74 -2.25
CA GLY A 141 -13.86 17.14 -2.43
C GLY A 141 -13.77 15.60 -2.39
N ALA A 142 -14.91 14.95 -2.12
CA ALA A 142 -14.94 13.49 -2.18
C ALA A 142 -14.74 13.02 -3.63
N ASN A 143 -13.78 12.12 -3.84
CA ASN A 143 -13.46 11.49 -5.14
C ASN A 143 -12.77 12.40 -6.16
N ASP A 144 -11.90 13.32 -5.71
CA ASP A 144 -11.17 14.27 -6.56
C ASP A 144 -10.05 13.63 -7.39
N ARG A 145 -9.68 12.38 -7.11
CA ARG A 145 -8.69 11.60 -7.88
C ARG A 145 -7.32 12.26 -7.99
N ASP A 146 -6.82 12.70 -6.86
CA ASP A 146 -5.59 13.47 -6.70
C ASP A 146 -4.30 12.67 -6.89
N LEU A 147 -4.34 11.34 -6.76
CA LEU A 147 -3.19 10.46 -7.00
C LEU A 147 -3.27 9.81 -8.38
N THR A 148 -2.28 10.11 -9.22
CA THR A 148 -2.04 9.42 -10.49
C THR A 148 -0.88 8.45 -10.34
N ILE A 149 -1.06 7.21 -10.80
CA ILE A 149 0.01 6.21 -10.90
C ILE A 149 0.12 5.76 -12.36
N THR A 150 1.27 6.01 -12.98
CA THR A 150 1.51 5.76 -14.40
C THR A 150 2.62 4.75 -14.60
N ASN A 151 2.28 3.66 -15.27
CA ASN A 151 3.26 2.70 -15.76
C ASN A 151 3.76 3.13 -17.13
N ALA A 152 5.03 3.55 -17.18
CA ALA A 152 5.73 3.98 -18.37
C ALA A 152 6.63 2.87 -18.97
N ALA A 153 6.39 1.60 -18.63
CA ALA A 153 7.10 0.49 -19.27
C ALA A 153 6.97 0.54 -20.80
N ALA A 154 7.98 0.08 -21.53
CA ALA A 154 7.90 0.01 -22.98
C ALA A 154 6.73 -0.90 -23.39
N ALA A 155 6.01 -0.56 -24.46
CA ALA A 155 4.83 -1.32 -24.93
C ALA A 155 5.13 -2.80 -25.24
N ALA A 156 6.39 -3.13 -25.56
CA ALA A 156 6.83 -4.51 -25.77
C ALA A 156 6.94 -5.33 -24.45
N THR A 157 6.87 -4.69 -23.29
CA THR A 157 6.92 -5.34 -21.98
C THR A 157 5.58 -6.00 -21.71
N THR A 158 5.56 -7.33 -21.64
CA THR A 158 4.33 -8.10 -21.45
C THR A 158 3.99 -8.28 -19.97
N TYR A 159 2.70 -8.47 -19.68
CA TYR A 159 2.18 -8.76 -18.34
C TYR A 159 2.50 -7.67 -17.30
N THR A 160 2.52 -6.42 -17.74
CA THR A 160 2.68 -5.26 -16.87
C THR A 160 1.34 -4.86 -16.23
N SER A 161 1.42 -4.21 -15.09
CA SER A 161 0.26 -3.62 -14.41
C SER A 161 0.68 -2.35 -13.67
N VAL A 162 -0.28 -1.52 -13.28
CA VAL A 162 0.01 -0.37 -12.41
C VAL A 162 0.14 -0.86 -10.97
N ILE A 163 -0.90 -1.52 -10.49
CA ILE A 163 -0.96 -2.19 -9.20
C ILE A 163 -1.25 -3.66 -9.46
N ARG A 164 -0.43 -4.55 -8.89
CA ARG A 164 -0.59 -6.00 -8.98
C ARG A 164 -1.01 -6.57 -7.64
N LEU A 165 -2.10 -7.32 -7.63
CA LEU A 165 -2.47 -8.19 -6.50
C LEU A 165 -1.95 -9.59 -6.82
N ALA A 166 -1.17 -10.14 -5.90
CA ALA A 166 -0.46 -11.40 -6.06
C ALA A 166 -0.52 -12.21 -4.77
N HIS A 167 -0.54 -13.53 -4.86
CA HIS A 167 -0.33 -14.36 -3.68
C HIS A 167 1.16 -14.49 -3.37
N SER A 168 1.50 -14.44 -2.08
CA SER A 168 2.84 -14.82 -1.61
C SER A 168 2.95 -16.33 -1.47
N THR A 169 4.18 -16.86 -1.53
CA THR A 169 4.45 -18.29 -1.31
C THR A 169 4.33 -18.70 0.16
N LEU A 170 4.35 -17.74 1.09
CA LEU A 170 4.30 -17.98 2.54
C LEU A 170 2.93 -17.70 3.13
N VAL A 171 2.21 -16.72 2.57
CA VAL A 171 0.85 -16.35 2.97
C VAL A 171 0.05 -16.09 1.71
N THR A 172 -1.01 -16.88 1.50
CA THR A 172 -1.75 -16.94 0.23
C THR A 172 -3.09 -16.20 0.29
N SER A 173 -3.24 -15.21 1.17
CA SER A 173 -4.37 -14.27 1.19
C SER A 173 -3.96 -12.97 0.51
N THR A 174 -4.91 -12.28 -0.14
CA THR A 174 -4.75 -10.88 -0.60
C THR A 174 -6.12 -10.24 -0.50
N ASP A 175 -6.59 -10.17 0.73
CA ASP A 175 -7.95 -9.83 1.11
C ASP A 175 -8.04 -8.40 1.67
N VAL A 176 -9.24 -7.82 1.59
CA VAL A 176 -9.51 -6.47 2.11
C VAL A 176 -8.58 -5.41 1.51
N VAL A 177 -8.27 -5.58 0.21
CA VAL A 177 -7.54 -4.59 -0.57
C VAL A 177 -8.54 -3.62 -1.21
N THR A 178 -8.38 -2.33 -0.90
CA THR A 178 -9.19 -1.26 -1.49
C THR A 178 -8.29 -0.34 -2.31
N ILE A 179 -8.64 -0.14 -3.58
CA ILE A 179 -8.01 0.85 -4.46
C ILE A 179 -9.12 1.78 -4.92
N SER A 180 -9.12 3.00 -4.40
CA SER A 180 -10.20 3.97 -4.63
C SER A 180 -9.64 5.31 -5.08
N ASN A 181 -10.43 6.00 -5.90
CA ASN A 181 -10.18 7.39 -6.28
C ASN A 181 -8.76 7.65 -6.80
N CYS A 182 -8.15 6.69 -7.50
CA CYS A 182 -6.86 6.87 -8.15
C CYS A 182 -7.05 7.02 -9.66
N ILE A 183 -6.12 7.70 -10.32
CA ILE A 183 -5.94 7.63 -11.78
C ILE A 183 -4.85 6.59 -12.04
N LEU A 184 -5.18 5.49 -12.72
CA LEU A 184 -4.25 4.40 -13.00
C LEU A 184 -4.00 4.29 -14.51
N ASN A 185 -2.81 4.68 -14.95
CA ASN A 185 -2.43 4.68 -16.37
C ASN A 185 -1.51 3.49 -16.64
N GLY A 186 -2.01 2.49 -17.39
CA GLY A 186 -1.20 1.36 -17.85
C GLY A 186 -0.21 1.73 -18.95
N SER A 187 0.70 0.81 -19.28
CA SER A 187 1.73 1.00 -20.30
C SER A 187 1.35 0.52 -21.70
N ALA A 188 0.16 -0.03 -21.86
CA ALA A 188 -0.29 -0.61 -23.12
C ALA A 188 -0.82 0.47 -24.08
N THR A 189 -0.46 0.34 -25.35
CA THR A 189 -0.98 1.20 -26.43
C THR A 189 -2.14 0.52 -27.12
N GLY A 190 -3.32 1.13 -27.13
CA GLY A 190 -4.48 0.67 -27.91
C GLY A 190 -5.27 -0.51 -27.32
N THR A 191 -5.15 -0.79 -26.02
CA THR A 191 -5.95 -1.81 -25.31
C THR A 191 -6.88 -1.18 -24.28
N GLU A 192 -8.08 -1.74 -24.11
CA GLU A 192 -9.11 -1.25 -23.19
C GLU A 192 -8.98 -1.84 -21.77
N LEU A 193 -9.26 -1.02 -20.75
CA LEU A 193 -9.32 -1.44 -19.35
C LEU A 193 -10.62 -2.24 -19.10
N ILE A 194 -10.52 -3.55 -18.90
CA ILE A 194 -11.68 -4.37 -18.48
C ILE A 194 -11.81 -4.28 -16.95
N GLY A 195 -12.60 -3.31 -16.47
CA GLY A 195 -13.02 -3.21 -15.07
C GLY A 195 -14.44 -3.71 -14.87
N HIS A 196 -14.66 -4.73 -14.05
CA HIS A 196 -16.00 -5.18 -13.67
C HIS A 196 -16.63 -4.21 -12.67
N HIS A 197 -17.45 -3.28 -13.14
CA HIS A 197 -18.29 -2.45 -12.27
C HIS A 197 -19.49 -3.28 -11.77
N ARG A 198 -19.49 -3.71 -10.50
CA ARG A 198 -20.72 -4.20 -9.87
C ARG A 198 -21.63 -3.02 -9.58
N HIS A 199 -22.65 -2.85 -10.40
CA HIS A 199 -23.84 -2.12 -9.98
C HIS A 199 -24.50 -2.89 -8.85
N HIS A 200 -24.36 -2.44 -7.61
CA HIS A 200 -25.32 -2.79 -6.58
C HIS A 200 -26.62 -2.06 -6.91
N HIS A 201 -27.57 -2.78 -7.49
CA HIS A 201 -28.96 -2.35 -7.52
C HIS A 201 -29.39 -2.23 -6.06
N ARG A 202 -29.56 -1.00 -5.55
CA ARG A 202 -30.28 -0.81 -4.29
C ARG A 202 -31.72 -1.13 -4.64
N ASP A 203 -32.19 -2.31 -4.27
CA ASP A 203 -33.57 -2.71 -4.47
C ASP A 203 -34.47 -1.66 -3.80
N ALA A 204 -35.10 -0.84 -4.63
CA ALA A 204 -36.15 0.05 -4.17
C ALA A 204 -37.26 -0.82 -3.56
N PRO A 205 -37.85 -0.42 -2.42
CA PRO A 205 -38.97 -1.15 -1.85
C PRO A 205 -40.09 -1.26 -2.90
N PRO A 206 -40.77 -2.42 -3.01
CA PRO A 206 -41.77 -2.66 -4.03
C PRO A 206 -42.88 -1.59 -3.93
N PRO A 207 -43.35 -1.05 -5.07
CA PRO A 207 -44.41 -0.03 -5.05
C PRO A 207 -45.65 -0.63 -4.41
N THR A 208 -46.15 0.02 -3.35
CA THR A 208 -47.43 -0.31 -2.75
C THR A 208 -48.54 -0.02 -3.77
N VAL A 209 -49.07 -1.06 -4.39
CA VAL A 209 -50.27 -0.96 -5.22
C VAL A 209 -51.48 -0.73 -4.32
N SER A 210 -51.96 0.51 -4.25
CA SER A 210 -53.26 0.82 -3.65
C SER A 210 -54.34 0.35 -4.61
N SER A 211 -54.89 -0.86 -4.39
CA SER A 211 -56.03 -1.34 -5.17
C SER A 211 -57.30 -0.61 -4.75
N THR A 212 -57.65 0.48 -5.42
CA THR A 212 -59.02 1.01 -5.37
C THR A 212 -59.92 0.06 -6.17
N ALA A 213 -60.62 -0.84 -5.49
CA ALA A 213 -61.56 -1.76 -6.11
C ALA A 213 -62.75 -0.98 -6.69
N ALA A 214 -62.81 -0.85 -8.02
CA ALA A 214 -64.00 -0.38 -8.72
C ALA A 214 -65.08 -1.48 -8.66
N VAL A 215 -66.14 -1.23 -7.89
CA VAL A 215 -67.32 -2.10 -7.83
C VAL A 215 -68.05 -2.06 -9.17
N HIS A 216 -67.87 -3.10 -9.99
CA HIS A 216 -68.58 -3.24 -11.26
C HIS A 216 -69.98 -3.88 -11.01
N PRO A 217 -71.10 -3.28 -11.49
CA PRO A 217 -72.43 -3.85 -11.29
C PRO A 217 -72.61 -5.15 -12.08
N ARG A 218 -73.05 -6.21 -11.39
CA ARG A 218 -73.25 -7.57 -11.96
C ARG A 218 -74.40 -7.57 -12.98
N LEU A 219 -74.07 -7.85 -14.25
CA LEU A 219 -75.05 -8.20 -15.28
C LEU A 219 -75.61 -9.61 -14.99
N ARG A 220 -76.95 -9.73 -14.96
CA ARG A 220 -77.66 -11.00 -14.71
C ARG A 220 -77.44 -11.99 -15.88
N PRO A 221 -77.24 -13.30 -15.62
CA PRO A 221 -77.04 -14.28 -16.68
C PRO A 221 -78.36 -14.58 -17.43
N ARG A 222 -78.34 -14.46 -18.77
CA ARG A 222 -79.36 -15.01 -19.66
C ARG A 222 -79.22 -16.55 -19.69
N ARG A 223 -80.25 -17.26 -19.24
CA ARG A 223 -80.38 -18.72 -19.39
C ARG A 223 -80.33 -19.11 -20.86
N HIS A 224 -79.41 -19.99 -21.23
CA HIS A 224 -79.40 -20.67 -22.52
C HIS A 224 -79.60 -22.17 -22.27
N LEU A 225 -80.74 -22.71 -22.71
CA LEU A 225 -81.04 -24.14 -22.57
C LEU A 225 -80.96 -24.84 -23.94
N VAL A 226 -79.82 -25.52 -24.10
CA VAL A 226 -79.59 -26.87 -24.63
C VAL A 226 -80.12 -27.29 -26.01
N ARG A 227 -79.15 -27.67 -26.84
CA ARG A 227 -79.15 -28.43 -28.11
C ARG A 227 -80.01 -29.69 -28.12
N SER A 228 -80.44 -30.09 -29.32
CA SER A 228 -80.54 -31.50 -29.72
C SER A 228 -79.96 -31.67 -31.14
N ARG A 229 -79.17 -32.72 -31.32
CA ARG A 229 -78.42 -33.07 -32.56
C ARG A 229 -79.27 -33.98 -33.44
N ARG A 230 -79.26 -33.74 -34.76
CA ARG A 230 -78.91 -34.70 -35.83
C ARG A 230 -78.89 -33.96 -37.16
#